data_AF-A0A7R8VWN6-F1
#
_entry.id   AF-A0A7R8VWN6-F1
#
_cell.length_a   1.000
_cell.length_b   1.000
_cell.length_c   1.000
_cell.angle_alpha   90.00
_cell.angle_beta   90.00
_cell.angle_gamma   90.00
#
_symmetry.space_group_name_H-M   'P 1'
#
loop_
_entity.id
_entity.type
_entity.pdbx_description
1 polymer ?
#
loop_
_entity_poly.entity_id
_entity_poly.type
_entity_poly.pdbx_seq_one_letter_code
_entity_poly.pdbx_strand_id
1 'polypeptide(L)'
;MQDLHGTDRNGAPEKDEDQNYLLLEAQQNNTHTVLKIRRALDTCDHLHDVILGSDTVRVIWSLYLEDPPLDGSMWQYHGKEGRGSRSLHLLSPPGISKPSHDHGVLHWDVTLSHFEIPENMNTLYWCKIFKVPPLRGKHHMIGSQSLDFRLIGVSCSARESQSHLISVRMRSTSRSKQTAWFAVVMISEITR
;
A
#
# COMPACT_ATOMS: atom_id res chain seq x y z
N MET A 1 9.35 21.98 -17.91
CA MET A 1 9.84 20.85 -17.10
C MET A 1 11.34 20.78 -17.28
N GLN A 2 12.09 20.58 -16.20
CA GLN A 2 13.55 20.37 -16.21
C GLN A 2 13.86 19.16 -15.33
N ASP A 3 14.86 18.38 -15.74
CA ASP A 3 15.40 17.29 -14.93
C ASP A 3 16.53 17.82 -14.04
N LEU A 4 16.40 17.61 -12.74
CA LEU A 4 17.29 18.14 -11.71
C LEU A 4 17.53 17.05 -10.66
N HIS A 5 18.73 17.02 -10.08
CA HIS A 5 19.10 16.11 -9.00
C HIS A 5 19.58 16.84 -7.75
N GLY A 6 19.46 16.20 -6.60
CA GLY A 6 19.93 16.74 -5.32
C GLY A 6 21.34 16.23 -4.99
N THR A 7 22.28 17.13 -4.78
CA THR A 7 23.65 16.83 -4.32
C THR A 7 23.76 16.91 -2.79
N ASP A 8 23.08 17.89 -2.20
CA ASP A 8 23.07 18.15 -0.77
C ASP A 8 21.69 17.92 -0.12
N ARG A 9 21.68 17.46 1.13
CA ARG A 9 20.45 17.14 1.89
C ARG A 9 19.45 18.32 1.98
N ASN A 10 19.97 19.55 2.01
CA ASN A 10 19.17 20.78 2.11
C ASN A 10 19.51 21.77 0.99
N GLY A 11 20.24 21.33 -0.04
CA GLY A 11 20.62 22.17 -1.17
C GLY A 11 19.45 22.40 -2.12
N ALA A 12 19.55 23.46 -2.93
CA ALA A 12 18.72 23.58 -4.11
C ALA A 12 19.10 22.48 -5.11
N PRO A 13 18.14 21.92 -5.86
CA PRO A 13 18.45 20.90 -6.86
C PRO A 13 19.26 21.54 -8.01
N GLU A 14 20.23 20.78 -8.51
CA GLU A 14 21.12 21.16 -9.60
C GLU A 14 20.63 20.55 -10.90
N LYS A 15 20.95 21.20 -12.02
CA LYS A 15 20.53 20.69 -13.33
C LYS A 15 21.31 19.43 -13.67
N ASP A 16 20.57 18.38 -14.03
CA ASP A 16 21.17 17.12 -14.45
C ASP A 16 21.87 17.27 -15.80
N GLU A 17 23.05 16.66 -15.93
CA GLU A 17 23.81 16.62 -17.18
C GLU A 17 23.03 15.83 -18.23
N ASP A 18 22.42 14.71 -17.82
CA ASP A 18 21.63 13.84 -18.67
C ASP A 18 20.13 13.99 -18.38
N GLN A 19 19.39 14.57 -19.32
CA GLN A 19 17.94 14.77 -19.16
C GLN A 19 17.20 13.46 -19.49
N ASN A 20 16.88 12.67 -18.48
CA ASN A 20 16.30 11.34 -18.64
C ASN A 20 14.77 11.31 -18.64
N TYR A 21 14.13 12.37 -18.12
CA TYR A 21 12.68 12.50 -18.13
C TYR A 21 12.18 13.24 -19.38
N LEU A 22 11.29 12.59 -20.13
CA LEU A 22 10.61 13.17 -21.27
C LEU A 22 9.21 13.62 -20.89
N LEU A 23 8.92 14.92 -21.09
CA LEU A 23 7.56 15.44 -21.02
C LEU A 23 6.76 15.00 -22.26
N LEU A 24 5.70 14.22 -22.05
CA LEU A 24 4.80 13.79 -23.11
C LEU A 24 3.61 14.74 -23.26
N GLU A 25 3.09 15.23 -22.14
CA GLU A 25 1.89 16.06 -22.10
C GLU A 25 1.91 16.95 -20.87
N ALA A 26 1.48 18.20 -21.04
CA ALA A 26 1.27 19.13 -19.94
C ALA A 26 -0.05 19.87 -20.19
N GLN A 27 -0.94 19.81 -19.21
CA GLN A 27 -2.20 20.54 -19.24
C GLN A 27 -2.45 21.18 -17.88
N GLN A 28 -2.96 22.41 -17.87
CA GLN A 28 -3.39 23.09 -16.65
C GLN A 28 -4.80 23.62 -16.87
N ASN A 29 -5.65 23.41 -15.87
CA ASN A 29 -6.97 24.01 -15.80
C ASN A 29 -7.14 24.73 -14.46
N ASN A 30 -8.33 25.28 -14.22
CA ASN A 30 -8.62 26.08 -13.01
C ASN A 30 -8.49 25.29 -11.69
N THR A 31 -8.39 23.96 -11.73
CA THR A 31 -8.35 23.10 -10.55
C THR A 31 -7.03 22.37 -10.38
N HIS A 32 -6.38 21.93 -11.47
CA HIS A 32 -5.22 21.07 -11.41
C HIS A 32 -4.29 21.26 -12.61
N THR A 33 -3.02 20.94 -12.39
CA THR A 33 -2.00 20.77 -13.44
C THR A 33 -1.70 19.28 -13.57
N VAL A 34 -1.75 18.77 -14.79
CA VAL A 34 -1.46 17.38 -15.13
C VAL A 34 -0.21 17.35 -16.00
N LEU A 35 0.81 16.64 -15.52
CA LEU A 35 2.04 16.36 -16.27
C LEU A 35 2.11 14.86 -16.54
N LYS A 36 2.27 14.50 -17.80
CA LYS A 36 2.54 13.13 -18.24
C LYS A 36 3.99 13.05 -18.67
N ILE A 37 4.76 12.24 -17.95
CA ILE A 37 6.20 12.09 -18.16
C ILE A 37 6.52 10.63 -18.48
N ARG A 38 7.63 10.42 -19.19
CA ARG A 38 8.21 9.12 -19.48
C ARG A 38 9.67 9.12 -19.08
N ARG A 39 10.10 8.06 -18.41
CA ARG A 39 11.49 7.79 -18.03
C ARG A 39 11.78 6.32 -18.29
N ALA A 40 13.00 5.99 -18.70
CA ALA A 40 13.44 4.61 -18.76
C ALA A 40 13.51 4.00 -17.33
N LEU A 41 13.40 2.68 -17.24
CA LEU A 41 13.58 1.97 -15.96
C LEU A 41 15.05 1.99 -15.55
N ASP A 42 15.94 1.76 -16.50
CA ASP A 42 17.38 1.95 -16.39
C ASP A 42 17.76 3.06 -17.37
N THR A 43 18.28 4.16 -16.83
CA THR A 43 18.72 5.33 -17.61
C THR A 43 20.18 5.22 -18.04
N CYS A 44 20.89 4.18 -17.58
CA CYS A 44 22.33 3.97 -17.75
C CYS A 44 23.22 5.02 -17.06
N ASP A 45 22.64 5.97 -16.33
CA ASP A 45 23.36 6.89 -15.44
C ASP A 45 23.28 6.40 -13.99
N HIS A 46 24.15 5.46 -13.64
CA HIS A 46 24.10 4.81 -12.33
C HIS A 46 24.76 5.65 -11.22
N LEU A 47 25.35 6.80 -11.56
CA LEU A 47 25.98 7.69 -10.58
C LEU A 47 24.97 8.68 -10.01
N HIS A 48 24.04 9.17 -10.83
CA HIS A 48 23.06 10.17 -10.42
C HIS A 48 21.65 9.61 -10.27
N ASP A 49 21.40 8.43 -10.86
CA ASP A 49 20.05 7.98 -11.13
C ASP A 49 19.76 6.57 -10.59
N VAL A 50 18.51 6.34 -10.16
CA VAL A 50 18.10 5.05 -9.57
C VAL A 50 17.47 4.14 -10.62
N ILE A 51 17.96 2.89 -10.71
CA ILE A 51 17.35 1.85 -11.54
C ILE A 51 16.01 1.42 -10.92
N LEU A 52 14.92 1.50 -11.69
CA LEU A 52 13.58 1.12 -11.25
C LEU A 52 13.30 -0.35 -11.57
N GLY A 53 13.42 -1.19 -10.53
CA GLY A 53 13.10 -2.62 -10.59
C GLY A 53 11.77 -3.00 -9.94
N SER A 54 11.68 -4.25 -9.50
CA SER A 54 10.52 -4.79 -8.75
C SER A 54 10.43 -4.30 -7.30
N ASP A 55 11.47 -3.62 -6.83
CA ASP A 55 11.59 -3.17 -5.46
C ASP A 55 10.60 -2.05 -5.12
N THR A 56 10.53 -1.75 -3.82
CA THR A 56 9.74 -0.61 -3.34
C THR A 56 10.50 0.68 -3.63
N VAL A 57 9.87 1.59 -4.38
CA VAL A 57 10.43 2.90 -4.70
C VAL A 57 9.83 3.94 -3.75
N ARG A 58 10.67 4.74 -3.09
CA ARG A 58 10.22 5.85 -2.26
C ARG A 58 10.20 7.13 -3.10
N VAL A 59 9.02 7.55 -3.50
CA VAL A 59 8.82 8.82 -4.22
C VAL A 59 8.73 9.96 -3.21
N ILE A 60 9.40 11.06 -3.50
CA ILE A 60 9.29 12.32 -2.77
C ILE A 60 8.59 13.35 -3.65
N TRP A 61 7.91 14.31 -3.02
CA TRP A 61 7.26 15.40 -3.74
C TRP A 61 7.36 16.67 -2.92
N SER A 62 7.37 17.80 -3.63
CA SER A 62 7.24 19.12 -3.05
C SER A 62 6.39 20.01 -3.95
N LEU A 63 5.64 20.92 -3.35
CA LEU A 63 4.77 21.87 -4.02
C LEU A 63 5.06 23.27 -3.50
N TYR A 64 4.97 24.24 -4.40
CA TYR A 64 5.05 25.65 -4.08
C TYR A 64 3.77 26.34 -4.55
N LEU A 65 3.40 27.44 -3.90
CA LEU A 65 2.16 28.17 -4.21
C LEU A 65 2.30 29.06 -5.45
N GLU A 66 3.53 29.45 -5.76
CA GLU A 66 3.85 30.33 -6.88
C GLU A 66 4.64 29.57 -7.94
N ASP A 67 4.52 30.02 -9.19
CA ASP A 67 5.29 29.46 -10.29
C ASP A 67 6.78 29.78 -10.10
N PRO A 68 7.68 28.89 -10.54
CA PRO A 68 9.10 29.12 -10.41
C PRO A 68 9.54 30.35 -11.23
N PRO A 69 10.59 31.05 -10.78
CA PRO A 69 11.09 32.22 -11.49
C PRO A 69 11.53 31.89 -12.91
N LEU A 70 11.08 32.68 -13.89
CA LEU A 70 11.43 32.49 -15.31
C LEU A 70 12.89 32.88 -15.62
N ASP A 71 13.53 33.64 -14.73
CA ASP A 71 14.88 34.18 -14.86
C ASP A 71 15.98 33.21 -14.39
N GLY A 72 15.61 32.02 -13.92
CA GLY A 72 16.56 31.02 -13.40
C GLY A 72 17.13 31.37 -12.02
N SER A 73 16.49 32.28 -11.28
CA SER A 73 16.86 32.56 -9.88
C SER A 73 16.60 31.35 -8.94
N MET A 74 17.21 31.37 -7.76
CA MET A 74 17.24 30.24 -6.83
C MET A 74 15.85 29.70 -6.48
N TRP A 75 15.72 28.37 -6.56
CA TRP A 75 14.55 27.64 -6.08
C TRP A 75 14.27 27.95 -4.61
N GLN A 76 13.06 28.44 -4.33
CA GLN A 76 12.66 28.74 -2.96
C GLN A 76 12.31 27.47 -2.20
N TYR A 77 12.56 27.49 -0.89
CA TYR A 77 12.20 26.37 -0.03
C TYR A 77 10.68 26.20 0.04
N HIS A 78 10.20 24.98 -0.26
CA HIS A 78 8.78 24.61 -0.35
C HIS A 78 8.02 24.55 0.99
N GLY A 79 8.62 25.03 2.08
CA GLY A 79 8.02 25.00 3.41
C GLY A 79 7.96 23.60 4.03
N LYS A 80 7.45 23.50 5.26
CA LYS A 80 7.30 22.21 5.95
C LYS A 80 6.07 21.43 5.48
N GLU A 81 5.00 22.13 5.12
CA GLU A 81 3.70 21.54 4.76
C GLU A 81 3.62 21.16 3.26
N GLY A 82 4.39 21.82 2.40
CA GLY A 82 4.40 21.61 0.95
C GLY A 82 5.29 20.46 0.50
N ARG A 83 5.49 19.41 1.30
CA ARG A 83 6.34 18.26 0.94
C ARG A 83 5.87 16.95 1.55
N GLY A 84 6.28 15.86 0.93
CA GLY A 84 6.04 14.54 1.47
C GLY A 84 6.84 13.44 0.79
N SER A 85 6.60 12.22 1.25
CA SER A 85 7.16 11.02 0.62
C SER A 85 6.15 9.88 0.67
N ARG A 86 6.16 9.00 -0.33
CA ARG A 86 5.31 7.82 -0.41
C ARG A 86 6.07 6.65 -1.02
N SER A 87 5.96 5.49 -0.40
CA SER A 87 6.50 4.23 -0.94
C SER A 87 5.49 3.61 -1.90
N LEU A 88 5.97 3.22 -3.09
CA LEU A 88 5.18 2.67 -4.19
C LEU A 88 5.89 1.45 -4.77
N HIS A 89 5.12 0.53 -5.35
CA HIS A 89 5.65 -0.48 -6.26
C HIS A 89 5.24 -0.10 -7.68
N LEU A 90 6.19 0.39 -8.47
CA LEU A 90 5.92 0.92 -9.81
C LEU A 90 5.62 -0.18 -10.83
N LEU A 91 6.23 -1.35 -10.65
CA LEU A 91 6.11 -2.50 -11.56
C LEU A 91 5.21 -3.62 -11.00
N SER A 92 4.40 -3.33 -9.98
CA SER A 92 3.46 -4.33 -9.49
C SER A 92 2.56 -4.82 -10.62
N PRO A 93 2.38 -6.15 -10.78
CA PRO A 93 1.42 -6.66 -11.73
C PRO A 93 0.05 -6.02 -11.45
N PRO A 94 -0.75 -5.77 -12.50
CA PRO A 94 -2.08 -5.21 -12.33
C PRO A 94 -2.80 -6.03 -11.27
N GLY A 95 -3.39 -5.34 -10.28
CA GLY A 95 -4.00 -6.00 -9.14
C GLY A 95 -4.91 -7.11 -9.63
N ILE A 96 -4.69 -8.34 -9.15
CA ILE A 96 -5.53 -9.48 -9.49
C ILE A 96 -6.96 -9.06 -9.19
N SER A 97 -7.78 -8.97 -10.24
CA SER A 97 -9.18 -8.59 -10.10
C SER A 97 -9.80 -9.53 -9.09
N LYS A 98 -10.36 -8.98 -8.01
CA LYS A 98 -11.10 -9.79 -7.04
C LYS A 98 -12.15 -10.58 -7.85
N PRO A 99 -12.28 -11.90 -7.62
CA PRO A 99 -13.31 -12.67 -8.29
C PRO A 99 -14.65 -11.95 -8.09
N SER A 100 -15.41 -11.79 -9.18
CA SER A 100 -16.70 -11.11 -9.14
C SER A 100 -17.61 -11.80 -8.11
N HIS A 101 -18.50 -11.02 -7.50
CA HIS A 101 -19.46 -11.51 -6.49
C HIS A 101 -20.38 -12.64 -7.02
N ASP A 102 -20.37 -12.89 -8.32
CA ASP A 102 -21.32 -13.75 -9.05
C ASP A 102 -20.94 -15.25 -9.07
N HIS A 103 -19.77 -15.63 -8.55
CA HIS A 103 -19.26 -17.00 -8.62
C HIS A 103 -19.56 -17.87 -7.38
N GLY A 104 -20.58 -17.53 -6.59
CA GLY A 104 -20.92 -18.30 -5.37
C GLY A 104 -19.83 -18.25 -4.29
N VAL A 105 -19.01 -17.19 -4.28
CA VAL A 105 -18.00 -16.97 -3.25
C VAL A 105 -18.68 -16.61 -1.94
N LEU A 106 -18.44 -17.41 -0.89
CA LEU A 106 -18.93 -17.10 0.45
C LEU A 106 -17.98 -16.10 1.13
N HIS A 107 -18.55 -15.12 1.82
CA HIS A 107 -17.78 -14.17 2.64
C HIS A 107 -17.92 -14.52 4.12
N TRP A 108 -16.80 -14.65 4.83
CA TRP A 108 -16.78 -14.82 6.26
C TRP A 108 -16.11 -13.62 6.93
N ASP A 109 -16.90 -12.88 7.70
CA ASP A 109 -16.43 -11.70 8.44
C ASP A 109 -15.97 -12.12 9.84
N VAL A 110 -14.66 -12.12 10.05
CA VAL A 110 -14.03 -12.36 11.36
C VAL A 110 -13.84 -11.03 12.05
N THR A 111 -14.66 -10.76 13.05
CA THR A 111 -14.65 -9.49 13.77
C THR A 111 -14.31 -9.67 15.24
N LEU A 112 -13.41 -8.83 15.75
CA LEU A 112 -13.15 -8.73 17.17
C LEU A 112 -13.98 -7.57 17.75
N SER A 113 -15.19 -7.88 18.21
CA SER A 113 -16.07 -6.91 18.85
C SER A 113 -15.66 -6.65 20.30
N HIS A 114 -15.89 -5.41 20.77
CA HIS A 114 -15.67 -4.99 22.16
C HIS A 114 -14.24 -5.20 22.68
N PHE A 115 -13.24 -5.06 21.81
CA PHE A 115 -11.85 -5.13 22.21
C PHE A 115 -11.29 -3.74 22.47
N GLU A 116 -10.75 -3.54 23.67
CA GLU A 116 -10.10 -2.32 24.08
C GLU A 116 -8.62 -2.62 24.35
N ILE A 117 -7.75 -1.86 23.70
CA ILE A 117 -6.32 -1.95 23.97
C ILE A 117 -6.05 -1.11 25.22
N PRO A 118 -5.45 -1.69 26.29
CA PRO A 118 -5.15 -0.94 27.50
C PRO A 118 -4.23 0.26 27.23
N GLU A 119 -4.56 1.42 27.80
CA GLU A 119 -3.81 2.67 27.59
C GLU A 119 -2.34 2.58 28.02
N ASN A 120 -2.04 1.70 28.98
CA ASN A 120 -0.69 1.50 29.53
C ASN A 120 0.20 0.54 28.71
N MET A 121 -0.26 0.08 27.53
CA MET A 121 0.49 -0.85 26.68
C MET A 121 0.83 -0.24 25.32
N ASN A 122 2.12 -0.22 24.97
CA ASN A 122 2.57 0.22 23.64
C ASN A 122 2.35 -0.85 22.55
N THR A 123 2.28 -2.12 22.93
CA THR A 123 2.09 -3.24 22.01
C THR A 123 1.33 -4.36 22.72
N LEU A 124 0.29 -4.88 22.07
CA LEU A 124 -0.51 -6.00 22.57
C LEU A 124 -0.58 -7.09 21.49
N TYR A 125 -0.16 -8.30 21.87
CA TYR A 125 -0.36 -9.51 21.07
C TYR A 125 -1.63 -10.18 21.57
N TRP A 126 -2.60 -10.39 20.68
CA TRP A 126 -3.87 -11.00 21.03
C TRP A 126 -4.21 -12.15 20.08
N CYS A 127 -4.66 -13.27 20.65
CA CYS A 127 -5.11 -14.43 19.89
C CYS A 127 -6.56 -14.73 20.27
N LYS A 128 -7.42 -14.91 19.27
CA LYS A 128 -8.78 -15.41 19.47
C LYS A 128 -9.06 -16.51 18.47
N ILE A 129 -9.59 -17.61 18.98
CA ILE A 129 -10.06 -18.72 18.15
C ILE A 129 -11.47 -18.37 17.67
N PHE A 130 -11.67 -18.45 16.36
CA PHE A 130 -12.99 -18.23 15.75
C PHE A 130 -13.48 -19.54 15.16
N LYS A 131 -14.70 -19.93 15.54
CA LYS A 131 -15.38 -21.06 14.92
C LYS A 131 -15.83 -20.64 13.52
N VAL A 132 -15.47 -21.44 12.52
CA VAL A 132 -15.94 -21.27 11.15
C VAL A 132 -17.47 -21.44 11.13
N PRO A 133 -18.23 -20.62 10.40
CA PRO A 133 -19.67 -20.83 10.22
C PRO A 133 -19.97 -22.25 9.71
N PRO A 134 -21.17 -22.80 9.95
CA PRO A 134 -21.52 -24.10 9.39
C PRO A 134 -21.41 -24.10 7.87
N LEU A 135 -20.59 -25.00 7.32
CA LEU A 135 -20.35 -25.15 5.89
C LEU A 135 -20.85 -26.52 5.41
N ARG A 136 -21.45 -26.55 4.22
CA ARG A 136 -21.86 -27.81 3.56
C ARG A 136 -20.67 -28.37 2.78
N GLY A 137 -19.80 -29.10 3.48
CA GLY A 137 -18.60 -29.70 2.90
C GLY A 137 -17.36 -28.80 2.95
N LYS A 138 -16.27 -29.25 2.34
CA LYS A 138 -14.98 -28.56 2.38
C LYS A 138 -15.04 -27.27 1.56
N HIS A 139 -14.31 -26.25 2.00
CA HIS A 139 -14.15 -25.00 1.28
C HIS A 139 -12.67 -24.53 1.31
N HIS A 140 -12.22 -23.80 0.29
CA HIS A 140 -10.90 -23.22 0.10
C HIS A 140 -10.94 -21.71 0.35
N MET A 141 -9.97 -21.19 1.09
CA MET A 141 -9.82 -19.74 1.23
C MET A 141 -9.09 -19.17 0.01
N ILE A 142 -9.73 -18.25 -0.71
CA ILE A 142 -9.18 -17.69 -1.98
C ILE A 142 -8.72 -16.24 -1.87
N GLY A 143 -8.96 -15.61 -0.74
CA GLY A 143 -8.53 -14.23 -0.51
C GLY A 143 -8.89 -13.74 0.87
N SER A 144 -8.09 -12.81 1.37
CA SER A 144 -8.35 -12.10 2.61
C SER A 144 -8.35 -10.59 2.39
N GLN A 145 -9.12 -9.88 3.20
CA GLN A 145 -9.11 -8.42 3.23
C GLN A 145 -9.14 -7.93 4.68
N SER A 146 -8.16 -7.10 5.04
CA SER A 146 -8.15 -6.36 6.31
C SER A 146 -8.97 -5.09 6.19
N LEU A 147 -9.74 -4.76 7.23
CA LEU A 147 -10.60 -3.58 7.26
C LEU A 147 -10.10 -2.45 8.17
N ASP A 148 -9.21 -2.70 9.14
CA ASP A 148 -8.73 -1.63 10.05
C ASP A 148 -7.31 -1.84 10.64
N PHE A 149 -6.73 -3.06 10.64
CA PHE A 149 -5.39 -3.32 11.21
C PHE A 149 -4.61 -4.43 10.49
N ARG A 150 -3.31 -4.57 10.80
CA ARG A 150 -2.50 -5.73 10.38
C ARG A 150 -2.92 -6.96 11.17
N LEU A 151 -3.54 -7.93 10.49
CA LEU A 151 -3.95 -9.22 11.03
C LEU A 151 -3.08 -10.33 10.44
N ILE A 152 -2.75 -11.32 11.25
CA ILE A 152 -2.09 -12.56 10.84
C ILE A 152 -3.13 -13.68 10.96
N GLY A 153 -3.53 -14.28 9.84
CA GLY A 153 -4.38 -15.47 9.83
C GLY A 153 -3.55 -16.74 9.92
N VAL A 154 -3.91 -17.67 10.80
CA VAL A 154 -3.28 -19.00 10.93
C VAL A 154 -4.36 -20.08 10.86
N SER A 155 -4.27 -21.00 9.90
CA SER A 155 -5.21 -22.12 9.79
C SER A 155 -4.62 -23.41 10.38
N CYS A 156 -5.39 -24.13 11.21
CA CYS A 156 -5.11 -25.52 11.55
C CYS A 156 -5.99 -26.44 10.67
N SER A 157 -5.38 -27.37 9.92
CA SER A 157 -6.11 -28.26 9.00
C SER A 157 -5.97 -29.73 9.40
N ALA A 158 -7.08 -30.47 9.26
CA ALA A 158 -7.13 -31.94 9.18
C ALA A 158 -7.56 -32.38 7.76
N ARG A 159 -7.17 -33.60 7.34
CA ARG A 159 -7.09 -34.08 5.93
C ARG A 159 -8.44 -34.45 5.24
N GLU A 160 -8.46 -34.24 3.90
CA GLU A 160 -9.37 -34.73 2.79
C GLU A 160 -10.88 -34.35 2.79
N SER A 161 -11.63 -34.15 1.68
CA SER A 161 -11.49 -34.09 0.19
C SER A 161 -12.49 -33.02 -0.41
N GLN A 162 -12.50 -32.80 -1.74
CA GLN A 162 -13.27 -31.83 -2.61
C GLN A 162 -13.95 -30.58 -2.01
N SER A 163 -13.66 -29.39 -2.58
CA SER A 163 -13.94 -28.10 -1.92
C SER A 163 -14.57 -26.99 -2.78
N HIS A 164 -15.41 -26.17 -2.14
CA HIS A 164 -15.97 -24.89 -2.63
C HIS A 164 -15.07 -23.70 -2.22
N LEU A 165 -15.40 -22.43 -2.51
CA LEU A 165 -14.50 -21.27 -2.22
C LEU A 165 -15.08 -20.31 -1.16
N ILE A 166 -14.23 -19.78 -0.27
CA ILE A 166 -14.54 -18.78 0.78
C ILE A 166 -13.53 -17.63 0.70
N SER A 167 -14.00 -16.40 0.87
CA SER A 167 -13.17 -15.22 1.12
C SER A 167 -13.33 -14.76 2.58
N VAL A 168 -12.22 -14.49 3.26
CA VAL A 168 -12.23 -14.09 4.68
C VAL A 168 -12.01 -12.58 4.77
N ARG A 169 -12.96 -11.85 5.36
CA ARG A 169 -12.78 -10.43 5.66
C ARG A 169 -12.54 -10.30 7.15
N MET A 170 -11.49 -9.58 7.51
CA MET A 170 -11.08 -9.44 8.91
C MET A 170 -11.25 -7.99 9.36
N ARG A 171 -11.94 -7.78 10.48
CA ARG A 171 -12.13 -6.46 11.09
C ARG A 171 -11.69 -6.49 12.55
N SER A 172 -10.95 -5.47 12.96
CA SER A 172 -10.74 -5.14 14.35
C SER A 172 -11.08 -3.67 14.52
N THR A 173 -12.01 -3.35 15.41
CA THR A 173 -12.36 -1.97 15.73
C THR A 173 -11.64 -1.59 17.01
N SER A 174 -10.56 -0.82 16.93
CA SER A 174 -9.91 -0.21 18.10
C SER A 174 -10.20 1.28 18.12
N ARG A 175 -10.49 1.82 19.31
CA ARG A 175 -10.64 3.27 19.52
C ARG A 175 -9.31 3.97 19.84
N SER A 176 -8.20 3.24 20.01
CA SER A 176 -6.90 3.80 20.41
C SER A 176 -5.87 3.77 19.27
N LYS A 177 -4.91 4.71 19.28
CA LYS A 177 -3.80 4.84 18.30
C LYS A 177 -2.69 3.79 18.48
N GLN A 178 -2.91 2.72 19.26
CA GLN A 178 -1.89 1.72 19.57
C GLN A 178 -1.85 0.60 18.51
N THR A 179 -0.68 -0.03 18.36
CA THR A 179 -0.47 -1.14 17.41
C THR A 179 -0.84 -2.47 18.06
N ALA A 180 -1.81 -3.19 17.50
CA ALA A 180 -2.19 -4.54 17.94
C ALA A 180 -1.95 -5.55 16.81
N TRP A 181 -1.39 -6.70 17.17
CA TRP A 181 -1.22 -7.84 16.28
C TRP A 181 -2.21 -8.94 16.66
N PHE A 182 -3.00 -9.36 15.69
CA PHE A 182 -4.06 -10.35 15.90
C PHE A 182 -3.73 -11.65 15.18
N ALA A 183 -3.72 -12.76 15.91
CA ALA A 183 -3.70 -14.09 15.34
C ALA A 183 -5.13 -14.67 15.31
N VAL A 184 -5.59 -15.04 14.12
CA VAL A 184 -6.88 -15.76 13.95
C VAL A 184 -6.56 -17.23 13.76
N VAL A 185 -6.95 -18.08 14.72
CA VAL A 185 -6.86 -19.54 14.60
C VAL A 185 -8.21 -20.10 14.20
N MET A 186 -8.24 -20.82 13.08
CA MET A 186 -9.46 -21.41 12.51
C MET A 186 -9.41 -22.93 12.69
N ILE A 187 -10.52 -23.50 13.18
CA ILE A 187 -10.70 -24.94 13.35
C ILE A 187 -11.91 -25.36 12.53
N SER A 188 -11.70 -26.29 11.59
CA SER A 188 -12.79 -27.03 10.94
C SER A 188 -13.11 -28.26 11.79
N GLU A 189 -14.35 -28.37 12.28
CA GLU A 189 -14.83 -29.61 12.90
C GLU A 189 -14.91 -30.72 11.84
N ILE A 190 -14.31 -31.88 12.14
CA ILE A 190 -14.53 -33.12 11.41
C ILE A 190 -15.84 -33.69 11.94
N THR A 191 -16.95 -33.44 11.26
CA THR A 191 -18.14 -34.29 11.42
C THR A 191 -17.84 -35.62 10.75
N ARG A 192 -17.72 -36.68 11.57
CA ARG A 192 -17.66 -38.07 11.10
C ARG A 192 -18.94 -38.46 10.38
#